data_AF-A0A7S2C272-F1
#
_entry.id   AF-A0A7S2C272-F1
#
_cell.length_a   1.000
_cell.length_b   1.000
_cell.length_c   1.000
_cell.angle_alpha   90.00
_cell.angle_beta   90.00
_cell.angle_gamma   90.00
#
_symmetry.space_group_name_H-M   'P 1'
#
loop_
_entity.id
_entity.type
_entity.pdbx_description
1 polymer ?
#
loop_
_entity_poly.entity_id
_entity_poly.type
_entity_poly.pdbx_seq_one_letter_code
_entity_poly.pdbx_strand_id
1 'polypeptide(L)'
;WVISSASEVGATSPALDATSAAAPSLLSPEEADWTASPDVSDVYRVVAGEDRIRAVEDDEEAKFVDTAFPPGAASVGKAFATQDLKWLRPSALLPHGEPGRLFNKISPDDILQGALGDCWLLAAIAAVAEFPDHISRKLFVTQSLDGDDVPGKYRIQLFDAASSAWEEVVIDDRIPCLQKEWFETPKPFFARNNGVELYPMLLEKAFAKFAGSYTFLKAGSSVRALIAMTGCTDAVVYDLSPYDEELWDIKRVDTSGGSVPRHNWDANLIGSGNAVDTDALFTALLEADESNYVMACSIDGAGRETKRPDGIVEGHAYSLISLREVQLDSGGAVKLVCLRNPWGNSFEWNGAWSDESAEWRDHPEVMAQLQYVPNSSDGLYFMDWSSFAAIFTQVQVCNMRMPTKRAAFTDGLSPVVRLATHMRLEQKKRFAEEKLADEAGRTPAPTP
;
A
#
# COMPACT_ATOMS: atom_id res chain seq x y z
N TRP A 1 21.60 37.99 36.80
CA TRP A 1 21.94 38.80 37.99
C TRP A 1 21.02 38.37 39.12
N VAL A 2 21.63 38.10 40.28
CA VAL A 2 21.19 37.40 41.50
C VAL A 2 20.01 38.15 42.17
N ILE A 3 19.01 37.56 42.85
CA ILE A 3 19.01 37.13 44.28
C ILE A 3 17.70 36.39 44.67
N SER A 4 17.88 35.38 45.54
CA SER A 4 17.04 34.61 46.50
C SER A 4 15.64 35.13 46.90
N SER A 5 14.69 34.30 47.36
CA SER A 5 14.72 33.68 48.71
C SER A 5 13.76 32.48 48.90
N ALA A 6 14.17 31.60 49.81
CA ALA A 6 13.58 30.32 50.22
C ALA A 6 12.41 30.43 51.22
N SER A 7 11.65 29.34 51.35
CA SER A 7 11.14 28.86 52.65
C SER A 7 10.90 27.34 52.63
N GLU A 8 11.70 26.62 53.40
CA GLU A 8 11.51 25.22 53.78
C GLU A 8 10.41 25.07 54.84
N VAL A 9 9.66 23.97 54.80
CA VAL A 9 9.21 23.25 56.01
C VAL A 9 9.26 21.76 55.69
N GLY A 10 10.11 21.03 56.39
CA GLY A 10 10.20 19.56 56.32
C GLY A 10 9.39 18.88 57.42
N ALA A 11 9.07 17.60 57.20
CA ALA A 11 9.10 16.59 58.26
C ALA A 11 8.97 15.16 57.68
N THR A 12 10.07 14.41 57.86
CA THR A 12 10.16 13.01 58.34
C THR A 12 9.68 11.85 57.48
N SER A 13 10.65 11.11 56.93
CA SER A 13 10.60 9.66 56.66
C SER A 13 10.61 8.84 57.96
N PRO A 14 10.28 7.53 57.88
CA PRO A 14 11.37 6.56 58.05
C PRO A 14 11.42 5.50 56.93
N ALA A 15 12.65 5.08 56.66
CA ALA A 15 13.05 4.08 55.69
C ALA A 15 12.66 2.65 56.10
N LEU A 16 12.39 1.80 55.12
CA LEU A 16 12.71 0.38 55.16
C LEU A 16 13.26 -0.07 53.81
N ASP A 17 14.25 -0.96 53.91
CA ASP A 17 15.33 -1.25 52.99
C ASP A 17 14.98 -1.98 51.69
N ALA A 18 15.93 -1.83 50.77
CA ALA A 18 15.97 -2.31 49.40
C ALA A 18 16.42 -3.76 49.25
N THR A 19 15.88 -4.41 48.21
CA THR A 19 16.58 -5.41 47.36
C THR A 19 16.02 -5.24 45.94
N SER A 20 16.66 -4.43 45.08
CA SER A 20 17.66 -4.84 44.09
C SER A 20 17.14 -5.77 42.99
N ALA A 21 16.60 -5.17 41.93
CA ALA A 21 16.73 -5.66 40.55
C ALA A 21 16.67 -4.44 39.62
N ALA A 22 17.82 -4.06 39.06
CA ALA A 22 17.97 -2.90 38.20
C ALA A 22 17.19 -3.08 36.89
N ALA A 23 16.38 -2.08 36.54
CA ALA A 23 15.85 -1.91 35.20
C ALA A 23 17.01 -1.51 34.26
N PRO A 24 17.15 -2.14 33.08
CA PRO A 24 18.16 -1.72 32.12
C PRO A 24 17.80 -0.36 31.52
N SER A 25 18.75 0.56 31.57
CA SER A 25 18.69 1.91 31.03
C SER A 25 18.44 1.91 29.52
N LEU A 26 17.46 2.72 29.10
CA LEU A 26 17.16 3.05 27.71
C LEU A 26 18.40 3.64 27.02
N LEU A 27 18.89 2.94 26.00
CA LEU A 27 19.92 3.44 25.08
C LEU A 27 19.32 4.51 24.15
N SER A 28 20.14 5.51 23.84
CA SER A 28 19.85 6.57 22.86
C SER A 28 19.80 6.04 21.42
N PRO A 29 19.14 6.74 20.47
CA PRO A 29 18.64 6.17 19.21
C PRO A 29 19.66 5.84 18.10
N GLU A 30 20.95 5.65 18.39
CA GLU A 30 21.99 5.51 17.34
C GLU A 30 22.62 4.13 17.15
N GLU A 31 22.21 3.07 17.86
CA GLU A 31 22.83 1.74 17.70
C GLU A 31 21.81 0.58 17.83
N ALA A 32 20.94 0.40 16.82
CA ALA A 32 20.15 -0.83 16.69
C ALA A 32 20.85 -1.82 15.74
N ASP A 33 21.32 -2.93 16.30
CA ASP A 33 21.92 -4.08 15.61
C ASP A 33 20.82 -4.93 14.94
N TRP A 34 20.94 -5.16 13.63
CA TRP A 34 19.90 -5.74 12.76
C TRP A 34 20.15 -7.22 12.41
N THR A 35 20.85 -7.99 13.26
CA THR A 35 21.37 -9.32 12.88
C THR A 35 20.56 -10.55 13.34
N ALA A 36 19.34 -10.41 13.84
CA ALA A 36 18.54 -11.58 14.26
C ALA A 36 17.33 -11.85 13.33
N SER A 37 17.47 -12.83 12.43
CA SER A 37 16.33 -13.53 11.80
C SER A 37 16.10 -14.87 12.52
N PRO A 38 14.84 -15.30 12.72
CA PRO A 38 14.56 -16.60 13.30
C PRO A 38 14.87 -17.74 12.33
N ASP A 39 15.55 -18.77 12.85
CA ASP A 39 15.87 -20.03 12.17
C ASP A 39 14.57 -20.80 11.86
N VAL A 40 14.26 -20.94 10.57
CA VAL A 40 13.14 -21.76 10.06
C VAL A 40 13.72 -22.92 9.25
N SER A 41 14.44 -23.80 9.94
CA SER A 41 14.67 -25.15 9.47
C SER A 41 13.48 -26.03 9.86
N ASP A 42 13.04 -26.85 8.90
CA ASP A 42 11.95 -27.85 8.95
C ASP A 42 10.53 -27.33 8.66
N VAL A 43 10.09 -27.46 7.39
CA VAL A 43 9.11 -28.46 6.92
C VAL A 43 8.94 -28.32 5.39
N TYR A 44 9.52 -29.23 4.59
CA TYR A 44 9.06 -29.46 3.22
C TYR A 44 9.05 -30.95 2.89
N ARG A 45 7.87 -31.49 2.55
CA ARG A 45 7.72 -32.69 1.74
C ARG A 45 7.43 -32.27 0.30
N VAL A 46 8.35 -32.66 -0.57
CA VAL A 46 8.35 -32.45 -2.02
C VAL A 46 7.22 -33.23 -2.69
N VAL A 47 6.47 -32.57 -3.57
CA VAL A 47 5.87 -33.23 -4.74
C VAL A 47 6.54 -32.62 -5.98
N ALA A 48 7.33 -33.45 -6.65
CA ALA A 48 8.14 -33.09 -7.80
C ALA A 48 7.29 -32.90 -9.06
N GLY A 49 7.45 -31.76 -9.72
CA GLY A 49 7.28 -31.58 -11.16
C GLY A 49 8.66 -31.24 -11.73
N GLU A 50 9.08 -31.97 -12.76
CA GLU A 50 10.42 -31.91 -13.33
C GLU A 50 10.70 -30.59 -14.07
N ASP A 51 11.21 -29.58 -13.37
CA ASP A 51 11.96 -28.49 -14.01
C ASP A 51 13.46 -28.76 -13.89
N ARG A 52 14.07 -29.09 -15.02
CA ARG A 52 15.51 -29.36 -15.14
C ARG A 52 16.30 -28.10 -14.81
N ILE A 53 17.04 -28.14 -13.71
CA ILE A 53 18.14 -27.22 -13.43
C ILE A 53 19.17 -27.36 -14.56
N ARG A 54 19.18 -26.44 -15.52
CA ARG A 54 20.33 -26.22 -16.40
C ARG A 54 21.15 -25.09 -15.79
N ALA A 55 22.39 -25.39 -15.44
CA ALA A 55 23.43 -24.36 -15.35
C ALA A 55 23.64 -23.84 -16.77
N VAL A 56 22.89 -22.82 -17.16
CA VAL A 56 23.17 -22.02 -18.35
C VAL A 56 24.39 -21.18 -17.98
N GLU A 57 25.49 -21.28 -18.74
CA GLU A 57 26.59 -20.32 -18.63
C GLU A 57 25.99 -18.92 -18.79
N ASP A 58 26.14 -18.07 -17.77
CA ASP A 58 25.54 -16.74 -17.70
C ASP A 58 26.28 -15.80 -18.67
N ASP A 59 25.98 -15.94 -19.97
CA ASP A 59 26.55 -15.11 -21.03
C ASP A 59 25.93 -13.70 -20.95
N GLU A 60 26.54 -12.86 -20.11
CA GLU A 60 26.16 -11.47 -19.90
C GLU A 60 26.15 -10.64 -21.19
N GLU A 61 26.93 -11.01 -22.21
CA GLU A 61 26.97 -10.32 -23.50
C GLU A 61 25.77 -10.67 -24.39
N ALA A 62 25.15 -11.84 -24.17
CA ALA A 62 23.95 -12.26 -24.89
C ALA A 62 22.64 -11.66 -24.33
N LYS A 63 22.67 -11.10 -23.11
CA LYS A 63 21.49 -10.51 -22.47
C LYS A 63 21.16 -9.12 -23.03
N PHE A 64 19.87 -8.83 -23.07
CA PHE A 64 19.33 -7.53 -23.48
C PHE A 64 19.92 -6.40 -22.63
N VAL A 65 20.19 -5.28 -23.32
CA VAL A 65 20.64 -4.02 -22.74
C VAL A 65 19.74 -2.92 -23.30
N ASP A 66 19.06 -2.22 -22.41
CA ASP A 66 18.15 -1.16 -22.78
C ASP A 66 18.92 0.15 -23.03
N THR A 67 19.24 0.44 -24.28
CA THR A 67 19.95 1.67 -24.64
C THR A 67 19.11 2.94 -24.45
N ALA A 68 17.78 2.82 -24.35
CA ALA A 68 16.90 3.96 -24.10
C ALA A 68 16.77 4.31 -22.61
N PHE A 69 17.13 3.38 -21.72
CA PHE A 69 17.18 3.58 -20.28
C PHE A 69 18.45 2.96 -19.69
N PRO A 70 19.64 3.47 -20.07
CA PRO A 70 20.92 2.80 -19.81
C PRO A 70 21.27 2.79 -18.31
N PRO A 71 22.02 1.77 -17.84
CA PRO A 71 22.49 1.73 -16.46
C PRO A 71 23.45 2.90 -16.19
N GLY A 72 23.02 3.87 -15.39
CA GLY A 72 23.85 5.00 -14.99
C GLY A 72 23.05 6.23 -14.56
N ALA A 73 23.75 7.34 -14.39
CA ALA A 73 23.21 8.58 -13.84
C ALA A 73 22.01 9.15 -14.61
N ALA A 74 21.90 8.88 -15.93
CA ALA A 74 20.76 9.31 -16.73
C ALA A 74 19.45 8.64 -16.29
N SER A 75 19.47 7.32 -16.05
CA SER A 75 18.30 6.54 -15.61
C SER A 75 18.02 6.71 -14.11
N VAL A 76 19.06 6.87 -13.28
CA VAL A 76 18.89 7.20 -11.87
C VAL A 76 18.27 8.59 -11.73
N GLY A 77 18.85 9.60 -12.38
CA GLY A 77 18.47 11.00 -12.28
C GLY A 77 19.32 11.82 -11.31
N LYS A 78 19.20 13.15 -11.40
CA LYS A 78 20.16 14.11 -10.82
C LYS A 78 20.27 14.04 -9.30
N ALA A 79 19.19 13.78 -8.59
CA ALA A 79 19.16 13.81 -7.12
C ALA A 79 20.03 12.72 -6.48
N PHE A 80 20.33 11.64 -7.19
CA PHE A 80 21.20 10.55 -6.72
C PHE A 80 22.43 10.33 -7.63
N ALA A 81 22.75 11.30 -8.49
CA ALA A 81 23.84 11.16 -9.46
C ALA A 81 25.23 11.03 -8.81
N THR A 82 25.38 11.45 -7.55
CA THR A 82 26.61 11.33 -6.76
C THR A 82 26.68 10.02 -5.98
N GLN A 83 25.62 9.22 -5.95
CA GLN A 83 25.61 7.94 -5.27
C GLN A 83 26.39 6.93 -6.11
N ASP A 84 27.33 6.21 -5.48
CA ASP A 84 28.06 5.13 -6.14
C ASP A 84 27.19 3.88 -6.24
N LEU A 85 26.40 3.81 -7.32
CA LEU A 85 25.44 2.73 -7.57
C LEU A 85 25.98 1.78 -8.62
N LYS A 86 25.99 0.49 -8.29
CA LYS A 86 26.28 -0.59 -9.24
C LYS A 86 25.00 -1.14 -9.82
N TRP A 87 24.98 -1.31 -11.14
CA TRP A 87 23.85 -1.87 -11.85
C TRP A 87 24.07 -3.36 -12.05
N LEU A 88 23.33 -4.17 -11.30
CA LEU A 88 23.51 -5.61 -11.22
C LEU A 88 22.27 -6.33 -11.72
N ARG A 89 22.44 -7.50 -12.33
CA ARG A 89 21.32 -8.35 -12.73
C ARG A 89 20.84 -9.21 -11.56
N PRO A 90 19.62 -9.77 -11.62
CA PRO A 90 19.04 -10.52 -10.50
C PRO A 90 19.85 -11.73 -10.06
N SER A 91 20.64 -12.34 -10.96
CA SER A 91 21.55 -13.45 -10.64
C SER A 91 22.58 -13.09 -9.56
N ALA A 92 22.89 -11.80 -9.37
CA ALA A 92 23.80 -11.31 -8.32
C ALA A 92 23.07 -10.83 -7.05
N LEU A 93 21.74 -10.78 -7.05
CA LEU A 93 20.93 -10.18 -5.98
C LEU A 93 20.18 -11.23 -5.16
N LEU A 94 19.83 -12.35 -5.79
CA LEU A 94 19.07 -13.42 -5.16
C LEU A 94 19.95 -14.24 -4.20
N PRO A 95 19.39 -14.77 -3.10
CA PRO A 95 20.12 -15.62 -2.17
C PRO A 95 20.77 -16.82 -2.87
N HIS A 96 22.01 -17.14 -2.50
CA HIS A 96 22.70 -18.31 -3.05
C HIS A 96 21.91 -19.60 -2.75
N GLY A 97 21.55 -20.32 -3.81
CA GLY A 97 20.90 -21.63 -3.71
C GLY A 97 19.38 -21.61 -3.93
N GLU A 98 18.74 -20.44 -4.03
CA GLU A 98 17.32 -20.34 -4.38
C GLU A 98 17.14 -19.82 -5.81
N PRO A 99 16.38 -20.53 -6.67
CA PRO A 99 16.09 -20.02 -8.00
C PRO A 99 15.15 -18.82 -7.91
N GLY A 100 15.57 -17.69 -8.48
CA GLY A 100 14.72 -16.52 -8.68
C GLY A 100 13.44 -16.87 -9.42
N ARG A 101 12.41 -16.04 -9.26
CA ARG A 101 11.16 -16.16 -9.99
C ARG A 101 10.70 -14.78 -10.43
N LEU A 102 10.12 -14.71 -11.63
CA LEU A 102 9.42 -13.48 -12.02
C LEU A 102 8.15 -13.32 -11.18
N PHE A 103 7.38 -14.41 -11.10
CA PHE A 103 6.21 -14.56 -10.23
C PHE A 103 6.22 -15.94 -9.56
N ASN A 104 5.70 -16.01 -8.35
CA ASN A 104 5.38 -17.23 -7.62
C ASN A 104 3.99 -17.08 -6.99
N LYS A 105 3.89 -16.45 -5.82
CA LYS A 105 2.63 -16.11 -5.17
C LYS A 105 2.63 -14.59 -4.97
N ILE A 106 2.38 -13.88 -6.07
CA ILE A 106 2.28 -12.40 -6.08
C ILE A 106 1.46 -11.97 -4.87
N SER A 107 2.15 -11.34 -3.95
CA SER A 107 1.64 -10.86 -2.69
C SER A 107 2.08 -9.43 -2.52
N PRO A 108 1.25 -8.56 -1.95
CA PRO A 108 1.73 -7.24 -1.56
C PRO A 108 2.93 -7.30 -0.59
N ASP A 109 3.13 -8.42 0.13
CA ASP A 109 4.31 -8.65 1.00
C ASP A 109 5.63 -8.76 0.23
N ASP A 110 5.58 -8.96 -1.09
CA ASP A 110 6.77 -9.03 -1.95
C ASP A 110 7.43 -7.66 -2.09
N ILE A 111 6.76 -6.58 -1.67
CA ILE A 111 7.15 -5.20 -1.97
C ILE A 111 7.78 -4.57 -0.72
N LEU A 112 9.03 -4.12 -0.85
CA LEU A 112 9.74 -3.41 0.20
C LEU A 112 10.26 -2.07 -0.32
N GLN A 113 9.99 -0.99 0.42
CA GLN A 113 10.44 0.35 0.04
C GLN A 113 11.97 0.51 0.15
N GLY A 114 12.53 1.23 -0.82
CA GLY A 114 13.93 1.61 -0.86
C GLY A 114 14.24 3.00 -0.32
N ALA A 115 15.32 3.59 -0.83
CA ALA A 115 15.76 4.93 -0.51
C ALA A 115 15.00 6.05 -1.27
N LEU A 116 14.05 5.69 -2.14
CA LEU A 116 13.26 6.64 -2.92
C LEU A 116 11.98 7.01 -2.18
N GLY A 117 11.58 8.28 -2.30
CA GLY A 117 10.31 8.79 -1.76
C GLY A 117 9.15 8.50 -2.69
N ASP A 118 8.97 7.25 -3.10
CA ASP A 118 7.93 6.77 -4.01
C ASP A 118 6.97 5.79 -3.34
N CYS A 119 6.80 5.92 -2.02
CA CYS A 119 5.81 5.16 -1.24
C CYS A 119 4.40 5.20 -1.87
N TRP A 120 4.01 6.31 -2.50
CA TRP A 120 2.76 6.44 -3.25
C TRP A 120 2.63 5.41 -4.37
N LEU A 121 3.73 5.10 -5.08
CA LEU A 121 3.77 4.11 -6.15
C LEU A 121 3.77 2.70 -5.56
N LEU A 122 4.61 2.44 -4.55
CA LEU A 122 4.69 1.10 -3.94
C LEU A 122 3.39 0.70 -3.24
N ALA A 123 2.71 1.64 -2.58
CA ALA A 123 1.36 1.44 -2.04
C ALA A 123 0.35 1.11 -3.14
N ALA A 124 0.42 1.77 -4.29
CA ALA A 124 -0.44 1.45 -5.42
C ALA A 124 -0.12 0.06 -5.99
N ILE A 125 1.17 -0.30 -6.13
CA ILE A 125 1.58 -1.63 -6.59
C ILE A 125 1.08 -2.70 -5.61
N ALA A 126 1.20 -2.48 -4.31
CA ALA A 126 0.66 -3.36 -3.27
C ALA A 126 -0.86 -3.52 -3.41
N ALA A 127 -1.60 -2.42 -3.60
CA ALA A 127 -3.04 -2.47 -3.80
C ALA A 127 -3.46 -3.24 -5.07
N VAL A 128 -2.63 -3.22 -6.13
CA VAL A 128 -2.86 -3.98 -7.37
C VAL A 128 -2.36 -5.42 -7.26
N ALA A 129 -1.35 -5.71 -6.44
CA ALA A 129 -0.84 -7.06 -6.16
C ALA A 129 -1.87 -7.96 -5.46
N GLU A 130 -2.86 -7.36 -4.81
CA GLU A 130 -4.09 -8.01 -4.37
C GLU A 130 -4.92 -8.63 -5.52
N PHE A 131 -4.57 -8.32 -6.78
CA PHE A 131 -5.12 -8.93 -7.98
C PHE A 131 -3.98 -9.58 -8.81
N PRO A 132 -3.44 -10.75 -8.38
CA PRO A 132 -2.25 -11.38 -8.97
C PRO A 132 -2.31 -11.57 -10.50
N ASP A 133 -3.48 -11.95 -11.02
CA ASP A 133 -3.70 -12.11 -12.47
C ASP A 133 -3.59 -10.79 -13.23
N HIS A 134 -3.89 -9.65 -12.60
CA HIS A 134 -3.73 -8.33 -13.21
C HIS A 134 -2.24 -7.96 -13.33
N ILE A 135 -1.44 -8.22 -12.30
CA ILE A 135 0.02 -8.04 -12.38
C ILE A 135 0.60 -8.98 -13.44
N SER A 136 0.40 -10.29 -13.29
CA SER A 136 1.07 -11.30 -14.11
C SER A 136 0.59 -11.32 -15.56
N ARG A 137 -0.67 -11.03 -15.87
CA ARG A 137 -1.23 -11.20 -17.23
C ARG A 137 -1.59 -9.90 -17.93
N LYS A 138 -1.88 -8.82 -17.20
CA LYS A 138 -2.24 -7.53 -17.79
C LYS A 138 -1.04 -6.58 -17.82
N LEU A 139 -0.32 -6.43 -16.72
CA LEU A 139 0.83 -5.54 -16.65
C LEU A 139 2.06 -6.19 -17.28
N PHE A 140 2.43 -7.40 -16.88
CA PHE A 140 3.57 -8.07 -17.47
C PHE A 140 3.18 -8.82 -18.74
N VAL A 141 3.79 -8.45 -19.86
CA VAL A 141 3.71 -9.22 -21.10
C VAL A 141 4.71 -10.36 -21.05
N THR A 142 5.91 -10.11 -20.51
CA THR A 142 6.92 -11.15 -20.25
C THR A 142 6.47 -12.08 -19.14
N GLN A 143 6.56 -13.39 -19.36
CA GLN A 143 6.10 -14.41 -18.40
C GLN A 143 7.25 -15.26 -17.81
N SER A 144 8.42 -15.23 -18.43
CA SER A 144 9.63 -15.96 -18.01
C SER A 144 10.58 -15.08 -17.18
N LEU A 145 11.25 -15.69 -16.19
CA LEU A 145 12.34 -15.07 -15.44
C LEU A 145 13.48 -14.63 -16.37
N ASP A 146 13.86 -15.45 -17.34
CA ASP A 146 14.96 -15.11 -18.23
C ASP A 146 14.50 -14.16 -19.35
N GLY A 147 13.23 -13.76 -19.40
CA GLY A 147 12.62 -13.16 -20.59
C GLY A 147 12.09 -14.24 -21.55
N ASP A 148 11.16 -13.84 -22.42
CA ASP A 148 10.48 -14.79 -23.32
C ASP A 148 11.19 -14.94 -24.68
N ASP A 149 11.71 -13.83 -25.22
CA ASP A 149 12.31 -13.74 -26.56
C ASP A 149 13.81 -13.50 -26.51
N VAL A 150 14.26 -12.58 -25.65
CA VAL A 150 15.67 -12.23 -25.47
C VAL A 150 16.00 -12.32 -23.98
N PRO A 151 17.08 -13.01 -23.60
CA PRO A 151 17.54 -13.09 -22.22
C PRO A 151 17.61 -11.72 -21.54
N GLY A 152 17.00 -11.57 -20.37
CA GLY A 152 17.00 -10.33 -19.58
C GLY A 152 16.15 -9.19 -20.14
N LYS A 153 15.25 -9.45 -21.11
CA LYS A 153 14.30 -8.46 -21.67
C LYS A 153 12.90 -8.64 -21.10
N TYR A 154 12.35 -7.56 -20.56
CA TYR A 154 11.03 -7.54 -19.95
C TYR A 154 10.14 -6.50 -20.62
N ARG A 155 8.90 -6.87 -20.90
CA ARG A 155 7.87 -6.01 -21.49
C ARG A 155 6.74 -5.83 -20.49
N ILE A 156 6.45 -4.59 -20.14
CA ILE A 156 5.45 -4.21 -19.14
C ILE A 156 4.50 -3.18 -19.76
N GLN A 157 3.20 -3.34 -19.58
CA GLN A 157 2.15 -2.46 -20.08
C GLN A 157 1.81 -1.42 -19.01
N LEU A 158 1.90 -0.14 -19.35
CA LEU A 158 1.40 0.96 -18.52
C LEU A 158 0.43 1.81 -19.34
N PHE A 159 -0.64 2.28 -18.71
CA PHE A 159 -1.60 3.16 -19.33
C PHE A 159 -1.15 4.62 -19.22
N ASP A 160 -0.98 5.28 -20.35
CA ASP A 160 -0.77 6.72 -20.41
C ASP A 160 -2.13 7.42 -20.45
N ALA A 161 -2.52 8.03 -19.33
CA ALA A 161 -3.75 8.80 -19.25
C ALA A 161 -3.80 9.95 -20.27
N ALA A 162 -2.65 10.57 -20.58
CA ALA A 162 -2.61 11.71 -21.49
C ALA A 162 -2.93 11.32 -22.93
N SER A 163 -2.44 10.17 -23.38
CA SER A 163 -2.77 9.62 -24.71
C SER A 163 -4.00 8.70 -24.69
N SER A 164 -4.52 8.38 -23.50
CA SER A 164 -5.58 7.40 -23.27
C SER A 164 -5.30 6.04 -23.92
N ALA A 165 -4.04 5.60 -23.87
CA ALA A 165 -3.57 4.39 -24.51
C ALA A 165 -2.66 3.57 -23.61
N TRP A 166 -2.67 2.25 -23.82
CA TRP A 166 -1.69 1.35 -23.22
C TRP A 166 -0.38 1.40 -24.00
N GLU A 167 0.73 1.61 -23.29
CA GLU A 167 2.08 1.63 -23.84
C GLU A 167 2.88 0.45 -23.32
N GLU A 168 3.64 -0.18 -24.22
CA GLU A 168 4.61 -1.19 -23.84
C GLU A 168 5.94 -0.55 -23.46
N VAL A 169 6.30 -0.69 -22.18
CA VAL A 169 7.60 -0.31 -21.64
C VAL A 169 8.50 -1.54 -21.63
N VAL A 170 9.55 -1.48 -22.46
CA VAL A 170 10.58 -2.52 -22.53
C VAL A 170 11.74 -2.14 -21.61
N ILE A 171 12.21 -3.03 -20.74
CA ILE A 171 13.38 -2.81 -19.88
C ILE A 171 14.33 -4.00 -19.92
N ASP A 172 15.59 -3.78 -19.54
CA ASP A 172 16.46 -4.86 -19.07
C ASP A 172 16.30 -5.10 -17.56
N ASP A 173 16.93 -6.13 -17.00
CA ASP A 173 16.89 -6.47 -15.57
C ASP A 173 18.05 -5.92 -14.72
N ARG A 174 18.83 -4.96 -15.23
CA ARG A 174 19.87 -4.33 -14.39
C ARG A 174 19.23 -3.44 -13.34
N ILE A 175 19.43 -3.72 -12.06
CA ILE A 175 18.87 -2.98 -10.93
C ILE A 175 19.98 -2.15 -10.24
N PRO A 176 19.76 -0.87 -9.93
CA PRO A 176 20.71 -0.05 -9.19
C PRO A 176 20.81 -0.51 -7.73
N CYS A 177 22.03 -0.84 -7.31
CA CYS A 177 22.32 -1.41 -6.00
C CYS A 177 23.38 -0.59 -5.28
N LEU A 178 23.23 -0.45 -3.96
CA LEU A 178 24.33 -0.04 -3.11
C LEU A 178 25.30 -1.22 -3.00
N GLN A 179 26.53 -1.00 -3.45
CA GLN A 179 27.56 -1.98 -3.21
C GLN A 179 27.96 -1.92 -1.73
N LYS A 180 28.06 -3.08 -1.11
CA LYS A 180 28.65 -3.25 0.21
C LYS A 180 29.95 -4.04 0.11
N GLU A 181 30.55 -4.34 1.26
CA GLU A 181 31.73 -5.20 1.36
C GLU A 181 31.55 -6.48 0.53
N TRP A 182 32.67 -7.03 0.05
CA TRP A 182 32.69 -8.15 -0.92
C TRP A 182 31.98 -9.43 -0.45
N PHE A 183 31.71 -9.56 0.85
CA PHE A 183 31.03 -10.70 1.47
C PHE A 183 29.53 -10.48 1.67
N GLU A 184 29.00 -9.29 1.42
CA GLU A 184 27.57 -8.99 1.54
C GLU A 184 26.86 -9.09 0.18
N THR A 185 25.65 -9.66 0.17
CA THR A 185 24.76 -9.59 -0.99
C THR A 185 24.43 -8.12 -1.28
N PRO A 186 24.65 -7.62 -2.51
CA PRO A 186 24.28 -6.26 -2.89
C PRO A 186 22.80 -6.00 -2.63
N LYS A 187 22.48 -4.84 -2.08
CA LYS A 187 21.09 -4.46 -1.79
C LYS A 187 20.57 -3.50 -2.86
N PRO A 188 19.40 -3.77 -3.48
CA PRO A 188 18.75 -2.79 -4.34
C PRO A 188 18.56 -1.47 -3.61
N PHE A 189 18.85 -0.37 -4.29
CA PHE A 189 18.84 0.97 -3.70
C PHE A 189 17.42 1.53 -3.58
N PHE A 190 16.59 1.29 -4.61
CA PHE A 190 15.18 1.64 -4.67
C PHE A 190 14.34 0.45 -4.17
N ALA A 191 13.17 0.16 -4.76
CA ALA A 191 12.36 -0.98 -4.34
C ALA A 191 13.18 -2.26 -4.24
N ARG A 192 12.80 -3.09 -3.28
CA ARG A 192 13.36 -4.42 -3.06
C ARG A 192 12.23 -5.43 -3.08
N ASN A 193 12.58 -6.66 -3.41
CA ASN A 193 11.72 -7.81 -3.22
C ASN A 193 11.88 -8.39 -1.82
N ASN A 194 10.77 -8.84 -1.23
CA ASN A 194 10.77 -9.80 -0.14
C ASN A 194 10.76 -11.21 -0.72
N GLY A 195 11.75 -12.04 -0.41
CA GLY A 195 11.87 -13.38 -1.00
C GLY A 195 12.49 -13.37 -2.41
N VAL A 196 11.98 -14.20 -3.33
CA VAL A 196 12.62 -14.50 -4.62
C VAL A 196 11.91 -13.92 -5.85
N GLU A 197 10.81 -13.18 -5.65
CA GLU A 197 9.98 -12.63 -6.73
C GLU A 197 10.50 -11.28 -7.22
N LEU A 198 10.80 -11.14 -8.52
CA LEU A 198 11.46 -9.94 -9.05
C LEU A 198 10.52 -8.86 -9.56
N TYR A 199 9.23 -9.16 -9.72
CA TYR A 199 8.28 -8.23 -10.31
C TYR A 199 8.23 -6.83 -9.64
N PRO A 200 8.42 -6.66 -8.31
CA PRO A 200 8.34 -5.34 -7.69
C PRO A 200 9.42 -4.38 -8.23
N MET A 201 10.67 -4.86 -8.27
CA MET A 201 11.81 -4.08 -8.76
C MET A 201 11.70 -3.78 -10.26
N LEU A 202 11.24 -4.76 -11.04
CA LEU A 202 11.07 -4.60 -12.49
C LEU A 202 9.92 -3.64 -12.82
N LEU A 203 8.82 -3.69 -12.06
CA LEU A 203 7.69 -2.80 -12.24
C LEU A 203 8.07 -1.35 -11.85
N GLU A 204 8.73 -1.14 -10.72
CA GLU A 204 9.25 0.18 -10.34
C GLU A 204 10.20 0.72 -11.41
N LYS A 205 11.11 -0.11 -11.94
CA LYS A 205 12.00 0.27 -13.04
C LYS A 205 11.25 0.67 -14.31
N ALA A 206 10.18 -0.06 -14.67
CA ALA A 206 9.34 0.30 -15.81
C ALA A 206 8.65 1.65 -15.61
N PHE A 207 8.14 1.93 -14.39
CA PHE A 207 7.63 3.24 -14.03
C PHE A 207 8.70 4.33 -14.13
N ALA A 208 9.92 4.06 -13.65
CA ALA A 208 11.03 4.99 -13.73
C ALA A 208 11.38 5.30 -15.20
N LYS A 209 11.43 4.28 -16.06
CA LYS A 209 11.62 4.47 -17.51
C LYS A 209 10.48 5.25 -18.14
N PHE A 210 9.24 4.93 -17.78
CA PHE A 210 8.05 5.60 -18.29
C PHE A 210 8.05 7.10 -17.91
N ALA A 211 8.48 7.43 -16.70
CA ALA A 211 8.67 8.81 -16.25
C ALA A 211 9.94 9.47 -16.82
N GLY A 212 10.95 8.67 -17.17
CA GLY A 212 12.24 9.09 -17.74
C GLY A 212 13.44 8.99 -16.80
N SER A 213 13.24 8.82 -15.49
CA SER A 213 14.28 8.49 -14.50
C SER A 213 13.65 8.07 -13.18
N TYR A 214 14.39 7.38 -12.31
CA TYR A 214 13.94 7.08 -10.95
C TYR A 214 13.64 8.35 -10.14
N THR A 215 14.44 9.43 -10.29
CA THR A 215 14.16 10.68 -9.55
C THR A 215 12.81 11.30 -9.87
N PHE A 216 12.20 10.99 -11.02
CA PHE A 216 10.86 11.45 -11.34
C PHE A 216 9.75 10.70 -10.62
N LEU A 217 10.05 9.60 -9.94
CA LEU A 217 9.07 8.92 -9.07
C LEU A 217 9.06 9.51 -7.65
N LYS A 218 9.95 10.46 -7.34
CA LYS A 218 9.99 11.10 -6.02
C LYS A 218 8.75 11.98 -5.84
N ALA A 219 7.90 11.59 -4.89
CA ALA A 219 6.59 12.16 -4.60
C ALA A 219 5.59 12.06 -5.77
N GLY A 220 4.34 11.79 -5.42
CA GLY A 220 3.25 11.59 -6.38
C GLY A 220 2.00 11.11 -5.67
N SER A 221 0.96 10.83 -6.44
CA SER A 221 -0.34 10.39 -5.95
C SER A 221 -0.61 8.94 -6.33
N SER A 222 -0.95 8.09 -5.36
CA SER A 222 -1.22 6.66 -5.61
C SER A 222 -2.29 6.46 -6.67
N VAL A 223 -3.28 7.35 -6.80
CA VAL A 223 -4.34 7.28 -7.79
C VAL A 223 -3.77 7.38 -9.20
N ARG A 224 -2.71 8.14 -9.44
CA ARG A 224 -2.04 8.22 -10.74
C ARG A 224 -1.32 6.93 -11.08
N ALA A 225 -0.68 6.28 -10.11
CA ALA A 225 -0.11 4.94 -10.29
C ALA A 225 -1.20 3.89 -10.54
N LEU A 226 -2.31 3.95 -9.79
CA LEU A 226 -3.45 3.06 -9.99
C LEU A 226 -4.05 3.25 -11.39
N ILE A 227 -4.24 4.48 -11.86
CA ILE A 227 -4.69 4.78 -13.24
C ILE A 227 -3.71 4.19 -14.25
N ALA A 228 -2.40 4.39 -14.07
CA ALA A 228 -1.37 3.84 -14.97
C ALA A 228 -1.36 2.31 -15.00
N MET A 229 -1.68 1.63 -13.89
CA MET A 229 -1.73 0.17 -13.84
C MET A 229 -3.08 -0.42 -14.26
N THR A 230 -4.17 0.34 -14.17
CA THR A 230 -5.53 -0.20 -14.36
C THR A 230 -6.19 0.29 -15.65
N GLY A 231 -5.79 1.45 -16.16
CA GLY A 231 -6.50 2.17 -17.21
C GLY A 231 -7.80 2.82 -16.74
N CYS A 232 -8.04 2.91 -15.43
CA CYS A 232 -9.22 3.54 -14.86
C CYS A 232 -9.24 5.05 -15.18
N THR A 233 -10.17 5.52 -15.99
CA THR A 233 -10.34 6.96 -16.25
C THR A 233 -11.41 7.61 -15.37
N ASP A 234 -12.05 6.82 -14.51
CA ASP A 234 -13.02 7.30 -13.52
C ASP A 234 -12.48 7.10 -12.10
N ALA A 235 -11.53 7.92 -11.70
CA ALA A 235 -10.98 7.88 -10.35
C ALA A 235 -11.48 9.04 -9.49
N VAL A 236 -11.72 8.77 -8.22
CA VAL A 236 -12.23 9.73 -7.23
C VAL A 236 -11.25 9.78 -6.05
N VAL A 237 -11.04 10.99 -5.54
CA VAL A 237 -10.29 11.26 -4.32
C VAL A 237 -11.23 11.92 -3.32
N TYR A 238 -11.25 11.39 -2.11
CA TYR A 238 -11.91 11.98 -0.95
C TYR A 238 -10.82 12.60 -0.09
N ASP A 239 -10.88 13.91 0.12
CA ASP A 239 -9.96 14.64 1.00
C ASP A 239 -10.71 15.11 2.24
N LEU A 240 -10.12 14.91 3.41
CA LEU A 240 -10.65 15.47 4.65
C LEU A 240 -10.68 17.01 4.51
N SER A 241 -11.83 17.60 4.82
CA SER A 241 -12.02 19.05 4.70
C SER A 241 -11.10 19.78 5.69
N PRO A 242 -10.37 20.80 5.24
CA PRO A 242 -9.55 21.61 6.15
C PRO A 242 -10.38 22.52 7.06
N TYR A 243 -11.71 22.56 6.87
CA TYR A 243 -12.63 23.42 7.61
C TYR A 243 -13.55 22.64 8.56
N ASP A 244 -13.72 21.34 8.34
CA ASP A 244 -14.65 20.50 9.08
C ASP A 244 -14.13 19.04 9.10
N GLU A 245 -13.72 18.57 10.28
CA GLU A 245 -13.12 17.24 10.48
C GLU A 245 -14.12 16.09 10.29
N GLU A 246 -15.42 16.38 10.15
CA GLU A 246 -16.43 15.37 9.85
C GLU A 246 -16.79 15.30 8.36
N LEU A 247 -16.26 16.21 7.52
CA LEU A 247 -16.58 16.31 6.10
C LEU A 247 -15.41 15.93 5.19
N TRP A 248 -15.73 15.27 4.08
CA TRP A 248 -14.79 14.82 3.06
C TRP A 248 -15.17 15.38 1.70
N ASP A 249 -14.31 16.23 1.15
CA ASP A 249 -14.46 16.81 -0.18
C ASP A 249 -14.30 15.72 -1.25
N ILE A 250 -15.24 15.68 -2.19
CA ILE A 250 -15.20 14.75 -3.32
C ILE A 250 -14.57 15.43 -4.52
N LYS A 251 -13.51 14.81 -5.05
CA LYS A 251 -12.75 15.32 -6.20
C LYS A 251 -12.58 14.22 -7.23
N ARG A 252 -12.84 14.52 -8.50
CA ARG A 252 -12.53 13.58 -9.60
C ARG A 252 -11.13 13.85 -10.11
N VAL A 253 -10.43 12.78 -10.52
CA VAL A 253 -9.14 12.93 -11.18
C VAL A 253 -9.37 13.28 -12.65
N ASP A 254 -8.81 14.39 -13.10
CA ASP A 254 -8.79 14.76 -14.51
C ASP A 254 -7.79 13.88 -15.26
N THR A 255 -8.32 12.99 -16.08
CA THR A 255 -7.52 12.19 -17.02
C THR A 255 -7.63 12.69 -18.45
N SER A 256 -8.32 13.81 -18.70
CA SER A 256 -8.40 14.39 -20.04
C SER A 256 -7.03 14.95 -20.41
N GLY A 257 -6.50 14.53 -21.57
CA GLY A 257 -5.11 14.68 -22.00
C GLY A 257 -4.63 16.11 -22.23
N GLY A 258 -4.58 16.92 -21.18
CA GLY A 258 -3.82 18.16 -21.16
C GLY A 258 -2.32 17.91 -21.27
N SER A 259 -1.55 18.95 -21.60
CA SER A 259 -0.09 18.94 -21.76
C SER A 259 0.69 18.69 -20.46
N VAL A 260 0.19 17.84 -19.57
CA VAL A 260 0.85 17.47 -18.32
C VAL A 260 2.06 16.60 -18.68
N PRO A 261 3.28 16.99 -18.26
CA PRO A 261 4.46 16.18 -18.51
C PRO A 261 4.28 14.76 -17.94
N ARG A 262 4.75 13.74 -18.66
CA ARG A 262 4.61 12.32 -18.28
C ARG A 262 5.18 11.99 -16.89
N HIS A 263 6.17 12.76 -16.44
CA HIS A 263 6.79 12.62 -15.12
C HIS A 263 6.04 13.34 -13.99
N ASN A 264 4.93 14.02 -14.27
CA ASN A 264 4.10 14.61 -13.23
C ASN A 264 3.12 13.55 -12.70
N TRP A 265 3.40 13.09 -11.49
CA TRP A 265 2.59 12.10 -10.78
C TRP A 265 1.61 12.70 -9.79
N ASP A 266 1.49 14.03 -9.75
CA ASP A 266 0.41 14.69 -9.02
C ASP A 266 -0.93 14.40 -9.71
N ALA A 267 -1.98 14.27 -8.91
CA ALA A 267 -3.34 14.14 -9.42
C ALA A 267 -3.91 15.54 -9.70
N ASN A 268 -4.32 15.79 -10.94
CA ASN A 268 -5.12 16.97 -11.25
C ASN A 268 -6.54 16.73 -10.76
N LEU A 269 -6.91 17.36 -9.64
CA LEU A 269 -8.19 17.14 -9.00
C LEU A 269 -9.21 18.21 -9.43
N ILE A 270 -10.33 17.76 -9.99
CA ILE A 270 -11.49 18.59 -10.28
C ILE A 270 -12.47 18.43 -9.11
N GLY A 271 -12.58 19.46 -8.28
CA GLY A 271 -13.54 19.47 -7.18
C GLY A 271 -14.96 19.44 -7.71
N SER A 272 -15.81 18.58 -7.14
CA SER A 272 -17.23 18.54 -7.49
C SER A 272 -18.05 19.61 -6.78
N GLY A 273 -17.46 20.33 -5.82
CA GLY A 273 -18.17 21.23 -4.90
C GLY A 273 -19.08 20.49 -3.91
N ASN A 274 -18.96 19.17 -3.82
CA ASN A 274 -19.71 18.33 -2.90
C ASN A 274 -18.78 17.78 -1.83
N ALA A 275 -19.29 17.66 -0.62
CA ALA A 275 -18.67 16.95 0.47
C ALA A 275 -19.64 15.94 1.06
N VAL A 276 -19.12 14.91 1.70
CA VAL A 276 -19.89 13.89 2.42
C VAL A 276 -19.40 13.80 3.84
N ASP A 277 -20.28 13.44 4.77
CA ASP A 277 -19.86 13.12 6.13
C ASP A 277 -19.10 11.78 6.20
N THR A 278 -18.48 11.50 7.35
CA THR A 278 -17.71 10.27 7.58
C THR A 278 -18.54 8.99 7.41
N ASP A 279 -19.84 9.02 7.71
CA ASP A 279 -20.72 7.85 7.58
C ASP A 279 -21.09 7.57 6.12
N ALA A 280 -21.33 8.63 5.34
CA ALA A 280 -21.55 8.56 3.91
C ALA A 280 -20.27 8.15 3.17
N LEU A 281 -19.09 8.59 3.63
CA LEU A 281 -17.81 8.10 3.12
C LEU A 281 -17.66 6.59 3.35
N PHE A 282 -17.89 6.10 4.58
CA PHE A 282 -17.84 4.66 4.86
C PHE A 282 -18.73 3.85 3.90
N THR A 283 -19.95 4.35 3.68
CA THR A 283 -20.92 3.73 2.79
C THR A 283 -20.39 3.67 1.35
N ALA A 284 -19.87 4.78 0.82
CA ALA A 284 -19.33 4.84 -0.54
C ALA A 284 -18.13 3.90 -0.72
N LEU A 285 -17.24 3.82 0.27
CA LEU A 285 -16.08 2.93 0.22
C LEU A 285 -16.49 1.46 0.36
N LEU A 286 -17.49 1.14 1.17
CA LEU A 286 -18.05 -0.20 1.24
C LEU A 286 -18.62 -0.65 -0.11
N GLU A 287 -19.37 0.22 -0.79
CA GLU A 287 -19.87 -0.04 -2.16
C GLU A 287 -18.72 -0.23 -3.16
N ALA A 288 -17.61 0.49 -3.00
CA ALA A 288 -16.41 0.32 -3.83
C ALA A 288 -15.72 -1.04 -3.58
N ASP A 289 -15.58 -1.48 -2.32
CA ASP A 289 -15.10 -2.83 -1.99
C ASP A 289 -16.02 -3.92 -2.59
N GLU A 290 -17.34 -3.77 -2.44
CA GLU A 290 -18.32 -4.70 -3.03
C GLU A 290 -18.24 -4.75 -4.56
N SER A 291 -17.97 -3.60 -5.19
CA SER A 291 -17.76 -3.47 -6.64
C SER A 291 -16.39 -3.99 -7.10
N ASN A 292 -15.55 -4.48 -6.18
CA ASN A 292 -14.22 -5.02 -6.43
C ASN A 292 -13.29 -3.98 -7.05
N TYR A 293 -13.35 -2.75 -6.53
CA TYR A 293 -12.49 -1.63 -6.92
C TYR A 293 -11.17 -1.65 -6.13
N VAL A 294 -10.13 -1.08 -6.73
CA VAL A 294 -8.84 -0.85 -6.05
C VAL A 294 -8.90 0.48 -5.33
N MET A 295 -8.42 0.50 -4.09
CA MET A 295 -8.44 1.66 -3.23
C MET A 295 -7.10 1.82 -2.49
N ALA A 296 -6.75 3.06 -2.20
CA ALA A 296 -5.61 3.44 -1.37
C ALA A 296 -6.03 4.58 -0.43
N CYS A 297 -5.29 4.78 0.65
CA CYS A 297 -5.47 5.92 1.55
C CYS A 297 -4.13 6.46 2.01
N SER A 298 -4.12 7.69 2.51
CA SER A 298 -2.90 8.33 2.98
C SER A 298 -3.18 9.34 4.08
N ILE A 299 -2.10 9.74 4.74
CA ILE A 299 -2.08 10.76 5.77
C ILE A 299 -1.08 11.83 5.33
N ASP A 300 -1.45 13.10 5.39
CA ASP A 300 -0.51 14.18 5.15
C ASP A 300 0.59 14.21 6.23
N GLY A 301 1.85 14.30 5.82
CA GLY A 301 3.02 14.25 6.70
C GLY A 301 3.86 15.50 6.71
N ALA A 302 3.31 16.64 6.25
CA ALA A 302 4.03 17.92 6.16
C ALA A 302 5.39 17.79 5.43
N GLY A 303 5.47 16.91 4.42
CA GLY A 303 6.64 16.72 3.56
C GLY A 303 7.67 15.67 4.00
N ARG A 304 7.42 14.90 5.07
CA ARG A 304 8.27 13.74 5.44
C ARG A 304 7.46 12.59 6.04
N GLU A 305 8.00 11.38 5.97
CA GLU A 305 7.43 10.22 6.66
C GLU A 305 7.72 10.30 8.17
N THR A 306 6.67 10.27 9.00
CA THR A 306 6.80 10.34 10.46
C THR A 306 6.03 9.20 11.13
N LYS A 307 6.74 8.34 11.87
CA LYS A 307 6.15 7.25 12.65
C LYS A 307 5.42 7.81 13.88
N ARG A 308 4.15 7.45 14.05
CA ARG A 308 3.32 7.82 15.20
C ARG A 308 3.35 6.72 16.27
N PRO A 309 3.02 7.05 17.54
CA PRO A 309 2.97 6.06 18.62
C PRO A 309 1.90 4.98 18.44
N ASP A 310 0.86 5.26 17.65
CA ASP A 310 -0.26 4.37 17.37
C ASP A 310 0.02 3.35 16.24
N GLY A 311 1.26 3.32 15.74
CA GLY A 311 1.70 2.38 14.70
C GLY A 311 1.41 2.83 13.27
N ILE A 312 0.87 4.03 13.08
CA ILE A 312 0.63 4.63 11.78
C ILE A 312 1.78 5.59 11.40
N VAL A 313 2.02 5.75 10.11
CA VAL A 313 3.03 6.63 9.50
C VAL A 313 2.34 7.76 8.75
N GLU A 314 2.63 9.00 9.14
CA GLU A 314 2.21 10.21 8.43
C GLU A 314 3.09 10.44 7.20
N GLY A 315 2.55 11.08 6.16
CA GLY A 315 3.27 11.30 4.90
C GLY A 315 3.44 10.04 4.08
N HIS A 316 2.64 9.02 4.35
CA HIS A 316 2.75 7.68 3.79
C HIS A 316 1.40 7.21 3.21
N ALA A 317 1.48 6.31 2.23
CA ALA A 317 0.32 5.74 1.55
C ALA A 317 0.14 4.27 1.94
N TYR A 318 -1.12 3.86 2.11
CA TYR A 318 -1.54 2.51 2.49
C TYR A 318 -2.47 1.95 1.44
N SER A 319 -2.48 0.63 1.30
CA SER A 319 -3.53 -0.04 0.53
C SER A 319 -4.79 -0.13 1.38
N LEU A 320 -5.94 0.28 0.84
CA LEU A 320 -7.24 0.07 1.47
C LEU A 320 -7.83 -1.22 0.91
N ILE A 321 -7.88 -2.24 1.77
CA ILE A 321 -8.12 -3.62 1.36
C ILE A 321 -9.60 -3.96 1.42
N SER A 322 -10.27 -3.57 2.51
CA SER A 322 -11.67 -3.91 2.71
C SER A 322 -12.39 -3.04 3.72
N LEU A 323 -13.71 -2.91 3.58
CA LEU A 323 -14.59 -2.34 4.60
C LEU A 323 -15.67 -3.35 5.00
N ARG A 324 -16.02 -3.38 6.29
CA ARG A 324 -17.01 -4.30 6.84
C ARG A 324 -17.86 -3.62 7.90
N GLU A 325 -19.16 -3.88 7.87
CA GLU A 325 -20.06 -3.60 8.97
C GLU A 325 -20.51 -4.94 9.57
N VAL A 326 -20.10 -5.21 10.80
CA VAL A 326 -20.27 -6.52 11.45
C VAL A 326 -21.22 -6.38 12.63
N GLN A 327 -22.24 -7.23 12.70
CA GLN A 327 -23.23 -7.16 13.77
C GLN A 327 -22.67 -7.79 15.06
N LEU A 328 -22.92 -7.16 16.20
CA LEU A 328 -22.49 -7.66 17.51
C LEU A 328 -23.61 -8.45 18.18
N ASP A 329 -23.25 -9.48 18.95
CA ASP A 329 -24.23 -10.31 19.67
C ASP A 329 -24.97 -9.51 20.76
N SER A 330 -24.33 -8.47 21.30
CA SER A 330 -24.94 -7.51 22.24
C SER A 330 -26.00 -6.60 21.61
N GLY A 331 -26.17 -6.67 20.28
CA GLY A 331 -26.91 -5.69 19.49
C GLY A 331 -26.03 -4.53 19.05
N GLY A 332 -26.37 -3.95 17.90
CA GLY A 332 -25.55 -2.94 17.21
C GLY A 332 -24.61 -3.55 16.18
N ALA A 333 -23.71 -2.71 15.64
CA ALA A 333 -22.72 -3.13 14.67
C ALA A 333 -21.42 -2.34 14.83
N VAL A 334 -20.30 -2.96 14.46
CA VAL A 334 -18.99 -2.31 14.36
C VAL A 334 -18.63 -2.10 12.90
N LYS A 335 -18.13 -0.90 12.58
CA LYS A 335 -17.59 -0.55 11.27
C LYS A 335 -16.07 -0.70 11.30
N LEU A 336 -15.55 -1.52 10.41
CA LEU A 336 -14.14 -1.89 10.35
C LEU A 336 -13.58 -1.60 8.96
N VAL A 337 -12.33 -1.19 8.92
CA VAL A 337 -11.53 -1.06 7.70
C VAL A 337 -10.27 -1.90 7.84
N CYS A 338 -9.95 -2.64 6.78
CA CYS A 338 -8.74 -3.43 6.66
C CYS A 338 -7.75 -2.69 5.75
N LEU A 339 -6.54 -2.51 6.25
CA LEU A 339 -5.46 -1.79 5.58
C LEU A 339 -4.23 -2.69 5.45
N ARG A 340 -3.29 -2.24 4.62
CA ARG A 340 -1.94 -2.82 4.52
C ARG A 340 -0.90 -1.72 4.40
N ASN A 341 0.18 -1.85 5.17
CA ASN A 341 1.36 -1.00 5.07
C ASN A 341 2.32 -1.56 3.99
N PRO A 342 2.66 -0.80 2.92
CA PRO A 342 3.56 -1.27 1.87
C PRO A 342 5.03 -1.40 2.30
N TRP A 343 5.39 -1.00 3.52
CA TRP A 343 6.74 -1.24 4.04
C TRP A 343 7.05 -2.70 4.36
N GLY A 344 6.04 -3.58 4.38
CA GLY A 344 6.22 -5.01 4.62
C GLY A 344 6.91 -5.31 5.95
N ASN A 345 6.74 -4.43 6.95
CA ASN A 345 7.33 -4.56 8.28
C ASN A 345 6.24 -4.56 9.36
N SER A 346 6.61 -4.92 10.58
CA SER A 346 5.71 -5.02 11.73
C SER A 346 5.26 -3.66 12.30
N PHE A 347 5.35 -2.57 11.53
CA PHE A 347 4.89 -1.25 11.96
C PHE A 347 3.46 -1.03 11.49
N GLU A 348 2.54 -1.56 12.27
CA GLU A 348 1.11 -1.59 12.02
C GLU A 348 0.33 -0.93 13.17
N TRP A 349 -0.94 -0.62 12.90
CA TRP A 349 -1.87 -0.09 13.89
C TRP A 349 -1.86 -0.91 15.18
N ASN A 350 -1.78 -0.25 16.34
CA ASN A 350 -1.75 -0.92 17.65
C ASN A 350 -2.93 -0.52 18.57
N GLY A 351 -3.97 0.09 18.00
CA GLY A 351 -5.19 0.48 18.72
C GLY A 351 -6.31 -0.55 18.58
N ALA A 352 -7.56 -0.08 18.64
CA ALA A 352 -8.74 -0.93 18.59
C ALA A 352 -8.80 -1.76 17.28
N TRP A 353 -9.03 -3.07 17.41
CA TRP A 353 -9.04 -4.05 16.31
C TRP A 353 -7.69 -4.29 15.60
N SER A 354 -6.58 -3.78 16.15
CA SER A 354 -5.24 -4.24 15.77
C SER A 354 -5.07 -5.74 16.02
N ASP A 355 -4.04 -6.36 15.47
CA ASP A 355 -3.85 -7.82 15.58
C ASP A 355 -3.75 -8.33 17.03
N GLU A 356 -3.15 -7.55 17.92
CA GLU A 356 -3.00 -7.88 19.35
C GLU A 356 -4.16 -7.36 20.23
N SER A 357 -5.15 -6.71 19.63
CA SER A 357 -6.28 -6.06 20.31
C SER A 357 -7.15 -7.04 21.12
N ALA A 358 -7.58 -6.61 22.31
CA ALA A 358 -8.47 -7.42 23.16
C ALA A 358 -9.87 -7.57 22.56
N GLU A 359 -10.28 -6.64 21.70
CA GLU A 359 -11.57 -6.58 21.03
C GLU A 359 -11.87 -7.86 20.23
N TRP A 360 -10.85 -8.49 19.63
CA TRP A 360 -11.01 -9.79 18.98
C TRP A 360 -11.43 -10.90 19.94
N ARG A 361 -10.86 -10.92 21.15
CA ARG A 361 -11.18 -11.90 22.18
C ARG A 361 -12.53 -11.61 22.85
N ASP A 362 -12.88 -10.33 22.96
CA ASP A 362 -14.14 -9.89 23.57
C ASP A 362 -15.33 -10.04 22.61
N HIS A 363 -15.08 -10.04 21.29
CA HIS A 363 -16.08 -10.18 20.22
C HIS A 363 -15.74 -11.29 19.20
N PRO A 364 -15.72 -12.57 19.60
CA PRO A 364 -15.39 -13.69 18.72
C PRO A 364 -16.35 -13.85 17.53
N GLU A 365 -17.58 -13.34 17.63
CA GLU A 365 -18.56 -13.29 16.55
C GLU A 365 -18.10 -12.42 15.38
N VAL A 366 -17.25 -11.42 15.65
CA VAL A 366 -16.71 -10.53 14.60
C VAL A 366 -15.66 -11.29 13.78
N MET A 367 -14.72 -11.98 14.44
CA MET A 367 -13.76 -12.86 13.74
C MET A 367 -14.48 -13.93 12.90
N ALA A 368 -15.56 -14.51 13.43
CA ALA A 368 -16.32 -15.54 12.72
C ALA A 368 -17.02 -14.99 11.46
N GLN A 369 -17.65 -13.81 11.56
CA GLN A 369 -18.30 -13.15 10.41
C GLN A 369 -17.29 -12.65 9.38
N LEU A 370 -16.14 -12.16 9.85
CA LEU A 370 -15.03 -11.75 9.01
C LEU A 370 -14.19 -12.92 8.53
N GLN A 371 -14.39 -14.14 9.03
CA GLN A 371 -13.51 -15.29 8.79
C GLN A 371 -12.02 -14.92 8.79
N TYR A 372 -11.65 -14.05 9.73
CA TYR A 372 -10.33 -13.46 9.89
C TYR A 372 -9.66 -14.07 11.12
N VAL A 373 -8.34 -14.27 11.04
CA VAL A 373 -7.53 -14.75 12.15
C VAL A 373 -6.48 -13.68 12.43
N PRO A 374 -6.62 -12.89 13.50
CA PRO A 374 -5.64 -11.87 13.88
C PRO A 374 -4.26 -12.47 14.15
N ASN A 375 -3.21 -11.67 14.01
CA ASN A 375 -1.79 -12.07 14.15
C ASN A 375 -1.35 -13.05 13.05
N SER A 376 -1.99 -13.01 11.88
CA SER A 376 -1.45 -13.62 10.67
C SER A 376 -0.24 -12.83 10.21
N SER A 377 0.82 -13.52 9.77
CA SER A 377 1.96 -12.87 9.13
C SER A 377 1.63 -12.51 7.67
N ASP A 378 0.55 -11.76 7.45
CA ASP A 378 0.05 -11.38 6.12
C ASP A 378 0.04 -9.86 5.88
N GLY A 379 0.50 -9.05 6.84
CA GLY A 379 0.61 -7.61 6.74
C GLY A 379 -0.73 -6.88 6.71
N LEU A 380 -1.84 -7.60 6.93
CA LEU A 380 -3.18 -7.05 6.99
C LEU A 380 -3.50 -6.75 8.44
N TYR A 381 -4.06 -5.58 8.68
CA TYR A 381 -4.61 -5.24 9.99
C TYR A 381 -5.94 -4.54 9.85
N PHE A 382 -6.79 -4.68 10.86
CA PHE A 382 -8.03 -3.93 10.95
C PHE A 382 -7.89 -2.74 11.89
N MET A 383 -8.76 -1.76 11.68
CA MET A 383 -9.02 -0.67 12.62
C MET A 383 -10.49 -0.34 12.61
N ASP A 384 -10.99 0.25 13.69
CA ASP A 384 -12.34 0.81 13.73
C ASP A 384 -12.45 2.04 12.84
N TRP A 385 -13.62 2.22 12.24
CA TRP A 385 -13.87 3.34 11.33
C TRP A 385 -13.69 4.71 11.98
N SER A 386 -14.04 4.86 13.26
CA SER A 386 -13.85 6.12 13.98
C SER A 386 -12.38 6.52 14.06
N SER A 387 -11.49 5.58 14.40
CA SER A 387 -10.04 5.84 14.36
C SER A 387 -9.55 6.15 12.95
N PHE A 388 -10.02 5.42 11.93
CA PHE A 388 -9.65 5.70 10.55
C PHE A 388 -10.02 7.13 10.14
N ALA A 389 -11.27 7.53 10.35
CA ALA A 389 -11.79 8.83 9.96
C ALA A 389 -11.10 9.99 10.72
N ALA A 390 -10.62 9.74 11.94
CA ALA A 390 -9.89 10.73 12.74
C ALA A 390 -8.40 10.87 12.36
N ILE A 391 -7.81 9.84 11.74
CA ILE A 391 -6.36 9.78 11.48
C ILE A 391 -6.04 10.02 10.00
N PHE A 392 -6.78 9.39 9.09
CA PHE A 392 -6.53 9.47 7.66
C PHE A 392 -7.07 10.76 7.07
N THR A 393 -6.36 11.31 6.09
CA THR A 393 -6.70 12.61 5.49
C THR A 393 -7.11 12.50 4.03
N GLN A 394 -6.86 11.36 3.39
CA GLN A 394 -7.19 11.15 1.98
C GLN A 394 -7.50 9.68 1.68
N VAL A 395 -8.52 9.46 0.84
CA VAL A 395 -8.86 8.14 0.27
C VAL A 395 -8.97 8.26 -1.25
N GLN A 396 -8.42 7.30 -1.97
CA GLN A 396 -8.31 7.28 -3.43
C GLN A 396 -8.97 6.01 -3.95
N VAL A 397 -9.95 6.17 -4.84
CA VAL A 397 -10.76 5.07 -5.38
C VAL A 397 -10.66 5.07 -6.90
N CYS A 398 -10.23 3.96 -7.47
CA CYS A 398 -10.37 3.72 -8.91
C CYS A 398 -11.71 3.04 -9.16
N ASN A 399 -12.71 3.76 -9.71
CA ASN A 399 -14.05 3.23 -9.99
C ASN A 399 -14.06 2.33 -11.22
N MET A 400 -13.24 1.28 -11.19
CA MET A 400 -13.13 0.29 -12.23
C MET A 400 -13.09 -1.08 -11.56
N ARG A 401 -14.04 -1.93 -11.94
CA ARG A 401 -14.11 -3.31 -11.44
C ARG A 401 -12.90 -4.09 -11.92
N MET A 402 -12.15 -4.64 -10.98
CA MET A 402 -11.04 -5.54 -11.33
C MET A 402 -11.59 -6.86 -11.89
N PRO A 403 -10.96 -7.45 -12.93
CA PRO A 403 -11.47 -8.64 -13.61
C PRO A 403 -11.52 -9.90 -12.72
N THR A 404 -10.57 -10.02 -11.78
CA THR A 404 -10.47 -11.12 -10.83
C THR A 404 -10.82 -10.65 -9.43
N LYS A 405 -11.19 -11.60 -8.56
CA LYS A 405 -11.39 -11.29 -7.14
C LYS A 405 -10.06 -11.01 -6.45
N ARG A 406 -10.15 -10.20 -5.40
CA ARG A 406 -9.03 -9.88 -4.51
C ARG A 406 -8.50 -11.11 -3.76
N ALA A 407 -7.19 -11.34 -3.80
CA ALA A 407 -6.51 -12.50 -3.22
C ALA A 407 -6.61 -12.57 -1.70
N ALA A 408 -6.58 -11.44 -0.97
CA ALA A 408 -6.75 -11.40 0.47
C ALA A 408 -8.01 -12.15 0.99
N PHE A 409 -9.01 -12.39 0.14
CA PHE A 409 -10.29 -12.96 0.55
C PHE A 409 -10.82 -14.10 -0.35
N THR A 410 -10.00 -14.68 -1.23
CA THR A 410 -10.44 -15.75 -2.14
C THR A 410 -10.78 -17.07 -1.44
N ASP A 411 -10.20 -17.35 -0.27
CA ASP A 411 -10.29 -18.67 0.37
C ASP A 411 -11.20 -18.74 1.61
N GLY A 412 -11.94 -17.69 1.94
CA GLY A 412 -12.86 -17.83 3.07
C GLY A 412 -13.57 -16.61 3.57
N LEU A 413 -14.13 -15.72 2.74
CA LEU A 413 -15.12 -14.74 3.22
C LEU A 413 -16.52 -15.03 2.69
N SER A 414 -17.48 -15.16 3.61
CA SER A 414 -18.87 -15.45 3.33
C SER A 414 -19.52 -14.28 2.57
N PRO A 415 -20.17 -14.54 1.43
CA PRO A 415 -21.02 -13.55 0.74
C PRO A 415 -22.14 -12.95 1.60
N VAL A 416 -22.44 -13.56 2.76
CA VAL A 416 -23.60 -13.24 3.60
C VAL A 416 -23.47 -11.87 4.29
N VAL A 417 -22.26 -11.40 4.61
CA VAL A 417 -22.06 -10.06 5.18
C VAL A 417 -22.26 -8.95 4.13
N ARG A 418 -22.01 -9.24 2.85
CA ARG A 418 -22.20 -8.28 1.73
C ARG A 418 -23.67 -8.06 1.38
N LEU A 419 -24.50 -9.10 1.42
CA LEU A 419 -25.88 -9.01 0.95
C LEU A 419 -26.79 -8.20 1.91
N ALA A 420 -26.59 -8.31 3.22
CA ALA A 420 -27.43 -7.62 4.21
C ALA A 420 -27.22 -6.10 4.18
N THR A 421 -25.99 -5.64 3.98
CA THR A 421 -25.66 -4.21 3.91
C THR A 421 -26.12 -3.61 2.58
N HIS A 422 -25.86 -4.28 1.46
CA HIS A 422 -26.37 -3.86 0.14
C HIS A 422 -27.90 -3.75 0.12
N MET A 423 -28.63 -4.74 0.68
CA MET A 423 -30.11 -4.67 0.77
C MET A 423 -30.60 -3.52 1.65
N ARG A 424 -29.91 -3.21 2.76
CA ARG A 424 -30.25 -2.07 3.62
C ARG A 424 -29.96 -0.73 2.94
N LEU A 425 -28.87 -0.63 2.17
CA LEU A 425 -28.50 0.58 1.42
C LEU A 425 -29.46 0.84 0.25
N GLU A 426 -29.81 -0.20 -0.53
CA GLU A 426 -30.86 -0.13 -1.55
C GLU A 426 -32.21 0.30 -0.94
N GLN A 427 -32.57 -0.23 0.23
CA GLN A 427 -33.79 0.18 0.94
C GLN A 427 -33.73 1.64 1.42
N LYS A 428 -32.61 2.09 2.00
CA LYS A 428 -32.42 3.49 2.42
C LYS A 428 -32.44 4.45 1.23
N LYS A 429 -31.80 4.08 0.11
CA LYS A 429 -31.76 4.87 -1.12
C LYS A 429 -33.15 5.01 -1.74
N ARG A 430 -33.90 3.91 -1.87
CA ARG A 430 -35.30 3.96 -2.31
C ARG A 430 -36.17 4.83 -1.41
N PHE A 431 -36.00 4.72 -0.09
CA PHE A 431 -36.76 5.53 0.86
C PHE A 431 -36.44 7.03 0.76
N ALA A 432 -35.17 7.38 0.52
CA ALA A 432 -34.76 8.77 0.29
C ALA A 432 -35.30 9.32 -1.04
N GLU A 433 -35.25 8.54 -2.12
CA GLU A 433 -35.80 8.89 -3.43
C GLU A 433 -37.32 9.08 -3.38
N GLU A 434 -38.05 8.20 -2.68
CA GLU A 434 -39.49 8.32 -2.45
C GLU A 434 -39.84 9.58 -1.65
N LYS A 435 -39.08 9.89 -0.61
CA LYS A 435 -39.29 11.08 0.22
C LYS A 435 -39.05 12.39 -0.56
N LEU A 436 -38.01 12.41 -1.41
CA LEU A 436 -37.73 13.54 -2.32
C LEU A 436 -38.84 13.72 -3.36
N ALA A 437 -39.39 12.62 -3.88
CA ALA A 437 -40.52 12.66 -4.82
C ALA A 437 -41.82 13.18 -4.16
N ASP A 438 -42.08 12.77 -2.91
CA ASP A 438 -43.22 13.24 -2.12
C ASP A 438 -43.13 14.73 -1.75
N GLU A 439 -41.92 15.22 -1.46
CA GLU A 439 -41.67 16.63 -1.18
C GLU A 439 -41.79 17.49 -2.46
N ALA A 440 -41.34 16.98 -3.61
CA ALA A 440 -41.52 17.63 -4.91
C ALA A 440 -42.98 17.64 -5.40
N GLY A 441 -43.80 16.68 -4.96
CA GLY A 441 -45.22 16.58 -5.31
C GLY A 441 -46.16 17.47 -4.48
N ARG A 442 -45.69 18.06 -3.37
CA ARG A 442 -46.49 18.97 -2.54
C ARG A 442 -46.43 20.39 -3.10
N THR A 443 -47.41 20.76 -3.93
CA THR A 443 -47.66 22.17 -4.24
C THR A 443 -48.03 22.95 -2.97
N PRO A 444 -47.44 24.13 -2.72
CA PRO A 444 -47.80 24.93 -1.55
C PRO A 444 -49.27 25.36 -1.66
N ALA A 445 -50.02 25.17 -0.57
CA ALA A 445 -51.41 25.61 -0.49
C ALA A 445 -51.49 27.14 -0.72
N PRO A 446 -52.48 27.64 -1.46
CA PRO A 446 -52.64 29.08 -1.66
C PRO A 446 -52.89 29.74 -0.30
N THR A 447 -52.05 30.71 0.05
CA THR A 447 -52.15 31.50 1.27
C THR A 447 -53.47 32.30 1.29
N PRO A 448 -54.10 32.50 2.46
CA PRO A 448 -55.43 33.10 2.59
C PRO A 448 -55.53 34.55 2.10
#